data_AF-A0A7J9NZF8-F1
#
_entry.id   AF-A0A7J9NZF8-F1
#
_cell.length_a   1.000
_cell.length_b   1.000
_cell.length_c   1.000
_cell.angle_alpha   90.00
_cell.angle_beta   90.00
_cell.angle_gamma   90.00
#
_symmetry.space_group_name_H-M   'P 1'
#
loop_
_entity.id
_entity.type
_entity.pdbx_description
1 polymer ?
#
loop_
_entity_poly.entity_id
_entity_poly.type
_entity_poly.pdbx_seq_one_letter_code
_entity_poly.pdbx_strand_id
1 'polypeptide(L)'
;MKTCFLIFTYDKGGKPYVPVIFHALLFAKEMKEKGDDVKIVFEGEAVKWFNELLKEDHPLKSHVEALKDNFIACEACANMFGVLDSIKGKIKIENDLHGHISLKKYLDNDYKVIEF
;
A
#
# COMPACT_ATOMS: atom_id res chain seq x y z
N MET A 1 13.53 -8.88 9.96
CA MET A 1 13.60 -9.04 8.48
C MET A 1 13.04 -7.78 7.81
N LYS A 2 13.37 -7.51 6.55
CA LYS A 2 12.76 -6.43 5.76
C LYS A 2 11.79 -7.02 4.75
N THR A 3 10.55 -6.56 4.75
CA THR A 3 9.49 -7.09 3.88
C THR A 3 8.71 -5.97 3.21
N CYS A 4 8.57 -6.06 1.90
CA CYS A 4 7.77 -5.15 1.10
C CYS A 4 6.55 -5.92 0.56
N PHE A 5 5.38 -5.59 1.05
CA PHE A 5 4.11 -6.03 0.46
C PHE A 5 3.83 -5.15 -0.74
N LEU A 6 3.88 -5.70 -1.95
CA LEU A 6 3.57 -5.00 -3.19
C LEU A 6 2.16 -5.37 -3.63
N ILE A 7 1.25 -4.41 -3.60
CA ILE A 7 -0.16 -4.61 -3.92
C ILE A 7 -0.45 -3.89 -5.23
N PHE A 8 -0.75 -4.65 -6.29
CA PHE A 8 -1.16 -4.08 -7.58
C PHE A 8 -2.68 -3.98 -7.72
N THR A 9 -3.38 -4.95 -7.10
CA THR A 9 -4.82 -5.31 -7.21
C THR A 9 -5.44 -5.21 -8.60
N TYR A 10 -6.08 -6.31 -8.98
CA TYR A 10 -6.93 -6.45 -10.15
C TYR A 10 -8.37 -6.01 -9.85
N ASP A 11 -8.96 -5.14 -10.67
CA ASP A 11 -10.35 -4.74 -10.54
C ASP A 11 -11.34 -5.92 -10.69
N LYS A 12 -12.34 -5.99 -9.80
CA LYS A 12 -13.65 -6.60 -10.07
C LYS A 12 -14.73 -5.54 -9.83
N GLY A 13 -14.88 -4.60 -10.76
CA GLY A 13 -16.01 -3.66 -10.80
C GLY A 13 -15.83 -2.37 -10.00
N GLY A 14 -14.64 -1.79 -10.00
CA GLY A 14 -14.26 -0.55 -9.33
C GLY A 14 -13.95 -0.69 -7.84
N LYS A 15 -13.93 -1.91 -7.30
CA LYS A 15 -13.84 -2.15 -5.86
C LYS A 15 -12.72 -3.11 -5.47
N PRO A 16 -12.11 -2.83 -4.32
CA PRO A 16 -11.35 -3.80 -3.57
C PRO A 16 -11.82 -5.26 -3.57
N TYR A 17 -10.95 -6.22 -3.91
CA TYR A 17 -11.15 -7.59 -3.40
C TYR A 17 -10.75 -7.64 -1.93
N VAL A 18 -11.69 -7.27 -1.05
CA VAL A 18 -11.50 -7.14 0.40
C VAL A 18 -10.69 -8.28 1.04
N PRO A 19 -10.85 -9.56 0.66
CA PRO A 19 -10.04 -10.63 1.22
C PRO A 19 -8.53 -10.45 0.99
N VAL A 20 -8.09 -9.93 -0.16
CA VAL A 20 -6.66 -9.75 -0.47
C VAL A 20 -6.03 -8.68 0.42
N ILE A 21 -6.61 -7.48 0.51
CA ILE A 21 -6.04 -6.45 1.40
C ILE A 21 -6.06 -6.89 2.84
N PHE A 22 -7.10 -7.62 3.25
CA PHE A 22 -7.26 -8.00 4.63
C PHE A 22 -6.10 -8.90 5.05
N HIS A 23 -5.75 -9.89 4.22
CA HIS A 23 -4.61 -10.76 4.49
C HIS A 23 -3.28 -10.01 4.36
N ALA A 24 -3.12 -9.11 3.38
CA ALA A 24 -1.92 -8.29 3.28
C ALA A 24 -1.70 -7.45 4.55
N LEU A 25 -2.75 -6.79 5.06
CA LEU A 25 -2.70 -6.02 6.31
C LEU A 25 -2.50 -6.92 7.54
N LEU A 26 -3.11 -8.11 7.56
CA LEU A 26 -2.95 -9.05 8.66
C LEU A 26 -1.50 -9.53 8.79
N PHE A 27 -0.90 -9.98 7.68
CA PHE A 27 0.49 -10.45 7.66
C PHE A 27 1.46 -9.30 7.94
N ALA A 28 1.26 -8.14 7.31
CA ALA A 28 2.09 -6.97 7.55
C ALA A 28 2.07 -6.54 9.03
N LYS A 29 0.90 -6.57 9.68
CA LYS A 29 0.74 -6.27 11.10
C LYS A 29 1.49 -7.27 11.97
N GLU A 30 1.31 -8.57 11.75
CA GLU A 30 2.02 -9.61 12.49
C GLU A 30 3.55 -9.42 12.41
N MET A 31 4.07 -9.20 11.19
CA MET A 31 5.51 -9.02 10.97
C MET A 31 6.03 -7.77 11.68
N LYS A 32 5.30 -6.64 11.59
CA LYS A 32 5.63 -5.40 12.29
C LYS A 32 5.64 -5.59 13.81
N GLU A 33 4.64 -6.26 14.37
CA GLU A 33 4.54 -6.55 15.81
C GLU A 33 5.68 -7.46 16.30
N LYS A 34 6.22 -8.31 15.43
CA LYS A 34 7.39 -9.15 15.70
C LYS A 34 8.74 -8.45 15.46
N GLY A 35 8.74 -7.16 15.11
CA GLY A 35 9.94 -6.35 14.96
C GLY A 35 10.54 -6.33 13.54
N ASP A 36 9.82 -6.80 12.52
CA ASP A 36 10.25 -6.66 11.13
C ASP A 36 10.03 -5.22 10.61
N ASP A 37 10.89 -4.79 9.69
CA ASP A 37 10.68 -3.55 8.93
C ASP A 37 9.78 -3.85 7.74
N VAL A 38 8.55 -3.34 7.82
CA VAL A 38 7.49 -3.60 6.85
C VAL A 38 7.19 -2.35 6.05
N LYS A 39 7.09 -2.51 4.73
CA LYS A 39 6.57 -1.51 3.79
C LYS A 39 5.39 -2.12 3.04
N ILE A 40 4.37 -1.31 2.77
CA ILE A 40 3.19 -1.73 2.02
C ILE A 40 3.03 -0.74 0.86
N VAL A 41 3.42 -1.19 -0.32
CA VAL A 41 3.42 -0.40 -1.55
C VAL A 41 2.12 -0.67 -2.30
N PHE A 42 1.42 0.41 -2.62
CA PHE A 42 0.22 0.43 -3.45
C PHE A 42 0.61 0.95 -4.83
N GLU A 43 0.58 0.06 -5.81
CA GLU A 43 0.79 0.32 -7.23
C GLU A 43 -0.47 0.01 -8.03
N GLY A 44 -0.53 0.44 -9.29
CA GLY A 44 -1.66 0.14 -10.16
C GLY A 44 -3.00 0.63 -9.60
N GLU A 45 -4.04 -0.21 -9.64
CA GLU A 45 -5.38 0.17 -9.17
C GLU A 45 -5.49 0.18 -7.64
N ALA A 46 -4.49 -0.33 -6.91
CA ALA A 46 -4.50 -0.40 -5.46
C ALA A 46 -4.54 0.98 -4.81
N VAL A 47 -3.99 1.99 -5.49
CA VAL A 47 -4.07 3.39 -5.03
C VAL A 47 -5.51 3.89 -4.91
N LYS A 48 -6.47 3.35 -5.67
CA LYS A 48 -7.90 3.72 -5.58
C LYS A 48 -8.49 3.45 -4.20
N TRP A 49 -7.89 2.51 -3.46
CA TRP A 49 -8.41 2.05 -2.19
C TRP A 49 -8.27 3.07 -1.07
N PHE A 50 -7.36 4.04 -1.20
CA PHE A 50 -7.24 5.08 -0.18
C PHE A 50 -8.54 5.89 -0.01
N ASN A 51 -9.40 5.95 -1.03
CA ASN A 51 -10.73 6.55 -0.90
C ASN A 51 -11.64 5.81 0.09
N GLU A 52 -11.43 4.50 0.29
CA GLU A 52 -12.18 3.68 1.26
C GLU A 52 -11.40 3.46 2.56
N LEU A 53 -10.11 3.11 2.48
CA LEU A 53 -9.28 2.79 3.65
C LEU A 53 -9.13 3.97 4.62
N LEU A 54 -9.18 5.21 4.11
CA LEU A 54 -9.07 6.41 4.93
C LEU A 54 -10.40 6.88 5.53
N LYS A 55 -11.52 6.18 5.27
CA LYS A 55 -12.81 6.51 5.88
C LYS A 55 -12.85 6.08 7.34
N GLU A 56 -13.49 6.90 8.16
CA GLU A 56 -13.59 6.64 9.59
C GLU A 56 -14.47 5.45 9.97
N ASP A 57 -15.36 5.02 9.09
CA ASP A 57 -16.30 3.90 9.28
C ASP A 57 -15.86 2.62 8.56
N HIS A 58 -14.64 2.60 8.00
CA HIS A 58 -14.14 1.43 7.28
C HIS A 58 -13.99 0.21 8.21
N PRO A 59 -14.47 -1.00 7.82
CA PRO A 59 -14.39 -2.20 8.66
C PRO A 59 -12.97 -2.58 9.11
N LEU A 60 -11.96 -2.20 8.31
CA LEU A 60 -10.54 -2.47 8.61
C LEU A 60 -9.81 -1.30 9.27
N LYS A 61 -10.52 -0.28 9.78
CA LYS A 61 -9.91 0.95 10.34
C LYS A 61 -8.79 0.67 11.34
N SER A 62 -8.99 -0.28 12.26
CA SER A 62 -8.00 -0.63 13.28
C SER A 62 -6.69 -1.16 12.68
N HIS A 63 -6.76 -1.89 11.57
CA HIS A 63 -5.59 -2.37 10.84
C HIS A 63 -4.94 -1.26 10.03
N VAL A 64 -5.73 -0.40 9.39
CA VAL A 64 -5.24 0.75 8.62
C VAL A 64 -4.47 1.70 9.53
N GLU A 65 -5.06 2.13 10.64
CA GLU A 65 -4.38 3.07 11.56
C GLU A 65 -3.09 2.48 12.14
N ALA A 66 -3.05 1.17 12.42
CA ALA A 66 -1.85 0.50 12.91
C ALA A 66 -0.70 0.45 11.88
N LEU A 67 -1.01 0.58 10.57
CA LEU A 67 -0.06 0.38 9.48
C LEU A 67 0.09 1.58 8.55
N LYS A 68 -0.66 2.66 8.76
CA LYS A 68 -0.71 3.81 7.84
C LYS A 68 0.66 4.42 7.57
N ASP A 69 1.52 4.48 8.58
CA ASP A 69 2.90 4.97 8.46
C ASP A 69 3.80 4.05 7.61
N ASN A 70 3.37 2.82 7.36
CA ASN A 70 4.04 1.85 6.50
C ASN A 70 3.52 1.88 5.05
N PHE A 71 2.45 2.63 4.77
CA PHE A 71 1.83 2.71 3.45
C PHE A 71 2.61 3.66 2.52
N ILE A 72 2.77 3.22 1.28
CA ILE A 72 3.46 3.95 0.22
C ILE A 72 2.61 3.88 -1.03
N ALA A 73 2.30 5.03 -1.62
CA ALA A 73 1.51 5.12 -2.85
C ALA A 73 2.40 5.51 -4.03
N CYS A 74 2.17 4.88 -5.17
CA CYS A 74 2.71 5.29 -6.45
C CYS A 74 2.12 6.64 -6.90
N GLU A 75 2.98 7.62 -7.19
CA GLU A 75 2.54 8.95 -7.63
C GLU A 75 1.80 8.89 -8.98
N ALA A 76 2.40 8.27 -10.00
CA ALA A 76 1.83 8.20 -11.34
C ALA A 76 0.48 7.48 -11.36
N CYS A 77 0.34 6.36 -10.63
CA CYS A 77 -0.94 5.66 -10.51
C CYS A 77 -1.96 6.49 -9.74
N ALA A 78 -1.59 7.10 -8.61
CA ALA A 78 -2.50 7.95 -7.85
C ALA A 78 -2.99 9.15 -8.67
N ASN A 79 -2.12 9.72 -9.51
CA ASN A 79 -2.48 10.78 -10.45
C ASN A 79 -3.42 10.27 -11.55
N MET A 80 -3.09 9.14 -12.17
CA MET A 80 -3.89 8.50 -13.22
C MET A 80 -5.33 8.20 -12.77
N PHE A 81 -5.51 7.78 -11.51
CA PHE A 81 -6.82 7.46 -10.95
C PHE A 81 -7.47 8.62 -10.16
N GLY A 82 -6.87 9.82 -10.17
CA GLY A 82 -7.45 11.02 -9.53
C GLY A 82 -7.51 10.95 -8.00
N VAL A 83 -6.59 10.21 -7.37
CA VAL A 83 -6.52 10.00 -5.92
C VAL A 83 -5.39 10.79 -5.27
N LEU A 84 -4.43 11.28 -6.06
CA LEU A 84 -3.21 11.93 -5.55
C LEU A 84 -3.49 13.03 -4.51
N ASP A 85 -4.41 13.96 -4.82
CA ASP A 85 -4.73 15.07 -3.93
C ASP A 85 -5.39 14.62 -2.62
N SER A 86 -6.17 13.53 -2.63
CA SER A 86 -6.88 13.06 -1.43
C SER A 86 -5.95 12.39 -0.42
N ILE A 87 -4.80 11.88 -0.89
CA ILE A 87 -3.80 11.15 -0.08
C ILE A 87 -2.56 11.96 0.24
N LYS A 88 -2.34 13.09 -0.45
CA LYS A 88 -1.19 13.97 -0.23
C LYS A 88 -1.12 14.44 1.23
N GLY A 89 0.03 14.25 1.86
CA GLY A 89 0.25 14.57 3.28
C GLY A 89 -0.37 13.57 4.27
N LYS A 90 -1.12 12.56 3.79
CA LYS A 90 -1.70 11.48 4.63
C LYS A 90 -0.98 10.16 4.44
N ILE A 91 -0.46 9.92 3.24
CA ILE A 91 0.24 8.70 2.83
C ILE A 91 1.58 9.11 2.20
N LYS A 92 2.62 8.31 2.42
CA LYS A 92 3.90 8.53 1.75
C LYS A 92 3.73 8.28 0.25
N ILE A 93 4.19 9.22 -0.57
CA ILE A 93 4.18 9.09 -2.03
C ILE A 93 5.62 8.88 -2.49
N GLU A 94 5.83 7.93 -3.40
CA GLU A 94 7.12 7.66 -4.03
C GLU A 94 6.98 7.62 -5.56
N ASN A 95 8.05 8.01 -6.26
CA ASN A 95 8.06 8.24 -7.71
C ASN A 95 9.45 8.02 -8.35
N ASP A 96 10.29 7.20 -7.72
CA ASP A 96 11.71 7.03 -8.05
C ASP A 96 11.98 6.40 -9.44
N LEU A 97 10.97 5.87 -10.13
CA LEU A 97 11.05 5.24 -11.45
C LEU A 97 10.07 5.89 -12.43
N HIS A 98 10.47 6.97 -13.11
CA HIS A 98 9.63 7.67 -14.10
C HIS A 98 8.22 8.03 -13.58
N GLY A 99 8.08 8.39 -12.30
CA GLY A 99 6.78 8.64 -11.67
C GLY A 99 6.20 7.44 -10.89
N HIS A 100 6.76 6.25 -11.06
CA HIS A 100 6.35 5.01 -10.40
C HIS A 100 7.30 4.58 -9.28
N ILE A 101 6.91 3.54 -8.56
CA ILE A 101 7.75 2.95 -7.52
C ILE A 101 8.91 2.18 -8.17
N SER A 102 10.13 2.48 -7.74
CA SER A 102 11.28 1.64 -8.09
C SER A 102 11.29 0.37 -7.25
N LEU A 103 10.83 -0.76 -7.79
CA LEU A 103 10.93 -2.04 -7.07
C LEU A 103 12.39 -2.42 -6.79
N LYS A 104 13.31 -2.05 -7.70
CA LYS A 104 14.74 -2.26 -7.56
C LYS A 104 15.31 -1.61 -6.28
N LYS A 105 14.81 -0.43 -5.90
CA LYS A 105 15.18 0.24 -4.63
C LYS A 105 14.90 -0.65 -3.42
N TYR A 106 13.76 -1.34 -3.38
CA TYR A 106 13.43 -2.24 -2.26
C TYR A 106 14.35 -3.47 -2.26
N LEU A 107 14.56 -4.07 -3.43
CA LEU A 107 15.46 -5.22 -3.57
C LEU A 107 16.90 -4.88 -3.17
N ASP A 108 17.41 -3.71 -3.54
CA ASP A 108 18.74 -3.23 -3.17
C ASP A 108 18.89 -2.88 -1.69
N ASN A 109 17.78 -2.71 -0.98
CA ASN A 109 17.74 -2.47 0.45
C ASN A 109 17.40 -3.74 1.25
N ASP A 110 17.58 -4.92 0.64
CA ASP A 110 17.36 -6.25 1.22
C ASP A 110 15.89 -6.54 1.63
N TYR A 111 14.93 -5.84 1.03
CA TYR A 111 13.53 -6.19 1.23
C TYR A 111 13.18 -7.47 0.46
N LYS A 112 12.57 -8.42 1.16
CA LYS A 112 11.82 -9.50 0.51
C LYS A 112 10.50 -8.94 0.00
N VAL A 113 10.25 -9.06 -1.30
CA VAL A 113 8.99 -8.61 -1.92
C VAL A 113 7.98 -9.75 -1.88
N ILE A 114 6.77 -9.46 -1.41
CA ILE A 114 5.61 -10.35 -1.47
C ILE A 114 4.53 -9.61 -2.26
N GLU A 115 4.15 -10.16 -3.42
CA GLU A 115 3.16 -9.56 -4.31
C GLU A 115 1.74 -10.04 -3.98
N PHE A 116 0.76 -9.14 -4.09
CA PHE A 116 -0.68 -9.36 -3.92
C PHE A 116 -1.52 -8.74 -5.04
#